data_AF-A0AAW4ZSA1-F1
#
_entry.id   AF-A0AAW4ZSA1-F1
#
_cell.length_a   1.000
_cell.length_b   1.000
_cell.length_c   1.000
_cell.angle_alpha   90.00
_cell.angle_beta   90.00
_cell.angle_gamma   90.00
#
_symmetry.space_group_name_H-M   'P 1'
#
loop_
_entity.id
_entity.type
_entity.pdbx_description
1 polymer ?
#
loop_
_entity_poly.entity_id
_entity_poly.type
_entity_poly.pdbx_seq_one_letter_code
_entity_poly.pdbx_strand_id
1 'polypeptide(L)'
;MAYYDFQNIYTTEQWHKKQAWITRFLDKNQPDIIGFQEVFSSESLQSLLEKAGYPYYAVIDSPTVIDDFIYRSPVVAIASKFPITEIATVTADQQAATLLGLHDFHFSRKPLRATIDIPHVGLTDCYVTHLKSKRSLFDDPLPNTIVPSDTALSRFVGQRLGSWGSAMLRGTEANLLLLAILKQRESSTRPMLLMGDFNDEISSSCLEQLIAGNVFGMSDSDIERLIGYYRLYDSWNLFTQHTEQPNLSRPPTHYFGAKTSVLDYILLSQEFNAQFLGSLFEVSDYHTENKHLINSSFDEDGYSTDHAIPCVTLSLRK
;
A
#
# COMPACT_ATOMS: atom_id res chain seq x y z
N MET A 1 -19.64 13.46 -7.33
CA MET A 1 -18.24 13.06 -7.58
C MET A 1 -18.25 11.74 -8.33
N ALA A 2 -17.90 11.68 -9.62
CA ALA A 2 -18.01 10.44 -10.43
C ALA A 2 -16.70 9.63 -10.44
N TYR A 3 -16.83 8.30 -10.46
CA TYR A 3 -15.75 7.31 -10.57
C TYR A 3 -16.00 6.45 -11.83
N TYR A 4 -15.07 6.44 -12.79
CA TYR A 4 -14.98 5.56 -13.98
C TYR A 4 -16.22 5.41 -14.91
N ASP A 5 -17.41 5.85 -14.51
CA ASP A 5 -18.70 5.76 -15.20
C ASP A 5 -19.63 6.83 -14.58
N PHE A 6 -20.57 7.39 -15.37
CA PHE A 6 -21.53 8.41 -14.92
C PHE A 6 -22.41 7.96 -13.74
N GLN A 7 -22.44 6.66 -13.45
CA GLN A 7 -23.26 6.03 -12.42
C GLN A 7 -22.71 6.17 -10.98
N ASN A 8 -21.48 6.66 -10.79
CA ASN A 8 -20.83 6.67 -9.46
C ASN A 8 -20.78 8.04 -8.78
N ILE A 9 -21.66 8.98 -9.17
CA ILE A 9 -21.82 10.26 -8.45
C ILE A 9 -22.54 10.03 -7.14
N TYR A 10 -21.81 10.11 -6.02
CA TYR A 10 -22.47 10.14 -4.71
C TYR A 10 -23.42 11.33 -4.61
N THR A 11 -24.65 11.05 -4.19
CA THR A 11 -25.56 12.09 -3.68
C THR A 11 -24.99 12.68 -2.38
N THR A 12 -25.49 13.84 -1.97
CA THR A 12 -25.08 14.46 -0.69
C THR A 12 -25.25 13.50 0.49
N GLU A 13 -26.32 12.72 0.52
CA GLU A 13 -26.57 11.72 1.58
C GLU A 13 -25.53 10.59 1.57
N GLN A 14 -25.23 10.06 0.38
CA GLN A 14 -24.23 8.99 0.21
C GLN A 14 -22.83 9.48 0.59
N TRP A 15 -22.50 10.72 0.23
CA TRP A 15 -21.26 11.37 0.62
C TRP A 15 -21.16 11.52 2.14
N HIS A 16 -22.21 11.99 2.82
CA HIS A 16 -22.22 12.06 4.27
C HIS A 16 -22.10 10.69 4.93
N LYS A 17 -22.71 9.64 4.38
CA LYS A 17 -22.54 8.26 4.85
C LYS A 17 -21.09 7.79 4.74
N LYS A 18 -20.42 8.07 3.62
CA LYS A 18 -18.97 7.79 3.43
C LYS A 18 -18.12 8.51 4.47
N GLN A 19 -18.34 9.82 4.66
CA GLN A 19 -17.61 10.61 5.65
C GLN A 19 -17.84 10.09 7.08
N ALA A 20 -19.08 9.80 7.44
CA ALA A 20 -19.43 9.27 8.75
C ALA A 20 -18.82 7.89 9.00
N TRP A 21 -18.74 7.04 7.98
CA TRP A 21 -18.07 5.74 8.09
C TRP A 21 -16.57 5.90 8.38
N ILE A 22 -15.89 6.79 7.65
CA ILE A 22 -14.47 7.11 7.90
C ILE A 22 -14.30 7.63 9.33
N THR A 23 -15.11 8.59 9.78
CA THR A 23 -15.01 9.13 11.14
C THR A 23 -15.24 8.06 12.20
N ARG A 24 -16.23 7.18 12.05
CA ARG A 24 -16.45 6.05 12.98
C ARG A 24 -15.25 5.11 13.04
N PHE A 25 -14.62 4.83 11.89
CA PHE A 25 -13.39 4.04 11.85
C PHE A 25 -12.27 4.71 12.67
N LEU A 26 -12.07 6.03 12.50
CA LEU A 26 -11.06 6.80 13.21
C LEU A 26 -11.34 6.86 14.72
N ASP A 27 -12.60 7.08 15.11
CA ASP A 27 -13.01 7.14 16.52
C ASP A 27 -12.76 5.80 17.22
N LYS A 28 -13.03 4.69 16.54
CA LYS A 28 -12.87 3.33 17.07
C LYS A 28 -11.40 2.90 17.14
N ASN A 29 -10.64 3.10 16.07
CA ASN A 29 -9.29 2.53 15.94
C ASN A 29 -8.17 3.52 16.33
N GLN A 30 -8.47 4.82 16.37
CA GLN A 30 -7.57 5.87 16.83
C GLN A 30 -6.14 5.84 16.25
N PRO A 31 -5.89 5.46 14.97
CA PRO A 31 -4.52 5.33 14.46
C PRO A 31 -3.76 6.66 14.52
N ASP A 32 -2.45 6.65 14.73
CA ASP A 32 -1.66 7.89 14.77
C ASP A 32 -1.13 8.31 13.39
N ILE A 33 -0.95 7.35 12.48
CA ILE A 33 -0.52 7.54 11.09
C ILE A 33 -1.42 6.67 10.21
N ILE A 34 -1.90 7.22 9.09
CA ILE A 34 -2.80 6.53 8.17
C ILE A 34 -2.36 6.75 6.73
N GLY A 35 -2.13 5.67 5.99
CA GLY A 35 -1.95 5.70 4.54
C GLY A 35 -3.27 5.44 3.83
N PHE A 36 -3.67 6.34 2.92
CA PHE A 36 -4.86 6.22 2.09
C PHE A 36 -4.47 5.87 0.66
N GLN A 37 -5.20 4.92 0.08
CA GLN A 37 -5.20 4.63 -1.34
C GLN A 37 -6.53 5.11 -1.94
N GLU A 38 -6.61 5.16 -3.26
CA GLU A 38 -7.84 5.49 -3.97
C GLU A 38 -8.43 6.88 -3.58
N VAL A 39 -7.58 7.88 -3.36
CA VAL A 39 -8.02 9.22 -2.98
C VAL A 39 -8.42 10.01 -4.23
N PHE A 40 -9.71 10.33 -4.34
CA PHE A 40 -10.28 11.12 -5.44
C PHE A 40 -10.52 12.59 -5.08
N SER A 41 -10.71 12.90 -3.79
CA SER A 41 -11.08 14.23 -3.33
C SER A 41 -10.27 14.60 -2.10
N SER A 42 -9.02 14.97 -2.37
CA SER A 42 -8.01 15.18 -1.34
C SER A 42 -8.38 16.31 -0.36
N GLU A 43 -8.87 17.45 -0.85
CA GLU A 43 -9.28 18.58 0.01
C GLU A 43 -10.41 18.20 0.98
N SER A 44 -11.39 17.44 0.50
CA SER A 44 -12.50 16.95 1.33
C SER A 44 -12.04 15.94 2.38
N LEU A 45 -11.10 15.06 2.00
CA LEU A 45 -10.50 14.10 2.93
C LEU A 45 -9.66 14.82 3.99
N GLN A 46 -8.82 15.78 3.59
CA GLN A 46 -8.03 16.62 4.50
C GLN A 46 -8.92 17.34 5.51
N SER A 47 -9.99 18.00 5.03
CA SER A 47 -10.95 18.70 5.91
C SER A 47 -11.66 17.76 6.90
N LEU A 48 -11.93 16.51 6.50
CA LEU A 48 -12.52 15.50 7.38
C LEU A 48 -11.52 15.06 8.46
N LEU A 49 -10.27 14.83 8.06
CA LEU A 49 -9.20 14.34 8.92
C LEU A 49 -8.72 15.40 9.91
N GLU A 50 -8.66 16.67 9.51
CA GLU A 50 -8.35 17.79 10.40
C GLU A 50 -9.36 17.86 11.56
N LYS A 51 -10.66 17.74 11.26
CA LYS A 51 -11.73 17.67 12.26
C LYS A 51 -11.64 16.43 13.16
N ALA A 52 -11.08 15.33 12.65
CA ALA A 52 -10.85 14.10 13.38
C ALA A 52 -9.51 14.08 14.15
N GLY A 53 -8.77 15.19 14.19
CA GLY A 53 -7.54 15.32 14.99
C GLY A 53 -6.25 14.93 14.26
N TYR A 54 -6.24 14.93 12.93
CA TYR A 54 -5.05 14.71 12.10
C TYR A 54 -4.61 16.02 11.45
N PRO A 55 -3.85 16.87 12.16
CA PRO A 55 -3.45 18.19 11.66
C PRO A 55 -2.44 18.12 10.52
N TYR A 56 -1.74 16.99 10.34
CA TYR A 56 -0.77 16.81 9.26
C TYR A 56 -1.34 15.89 8.20
N TYR A 57 -1.41 16.39 6.97
CA TYR A 57 -1.91 15.67 5.80
C TYR A 57 -0.99 15.96 4.61
N ALA A 58 -0.69 14.92 3.84
CA ALA A 58 0.13 15.05 2.64
C ALA A 58 -0.44 14.24 1.48
N VAL A 59 -0.44 14.89 0.32
CA VAL A 59 -0.74 14.36 -1.00
C VAL A 59 0.22 15.05 -1.98
N ILE A 60 0.68 14.37 -3.02
CA ILE A 60 1.64 14.98 -3.97
C ILE A 60 1.12 15.02 -5.40
N ASP A 61 0.22 14.10 -5.75
CA ASP A 61 -0.37 14.07 -7.07
C ASP A 61 -1.77 14.70 -7.03
N SER A 62 -2.17 15.33 -8.13
CA SER A 62 -3.55 15.77 -8.31
C SER A 62 -4.26 14.72 -9.16
N PRO A 63 -5.46 14.24 -8.78
CA PRO A 63 -6.13 13.27 -9.60
C PRO A 63 -6.49 13.89 -10.96
N THR A 64 -6.16 13.22 -12.07
CA THR A 64 -6.41 13.75 -13.42
C THR A 64 -7.91 13.88 -13.68
N VAL A 65 -8.38 15.12 -13.88
CA VAL A 65 -9.75 15.46 -14.30
C VAL A 65 -9.83 15.35 -15.82
N ILE A 66 -10.78 14.56 -16.34
CA ILE A 66 -10.98 14.42 -17.79
C ILE A 66 -12.22 15.18 -18.27
N ASP A 67 -13.17 15.45 -17.38
CA ASP A 67 -14.33 16.34 -17.55
C ASP A 67 -14.86 16.68 -16.15
N ASP A 68 -15.57 17.80 -15.99
CA ASP A 68 -15.95 18.53 -14.74
C ASP A 68 -16.22 17.72 -13.45
N PHE A 69 -16.50 16.40 -13.51
CA PHE A 69 -16.72 15.52 -12.36
C PHE A 69 -16.07 14.12 -12.41
N ILE A 70 -15.21 13.80 -13.39
CA ILE A 70 -14.61 12.46 -13.59
C ILE A 70 -13.10 12.49 -13.35
N TYR A 71 -12.67 11.80 -12.28
CA TYR A 71 -11.26 11.59 -11.96
C TYR A 71 -10.82 10.20 -12.42
N ARG A 72 -9.75 10.11 -13.23
CA ARG A 72 -9.28 8.82 -13.80
C ARG A 72 -8.12 8.17 -13.05
N SER A 73 -7.43 8.93 -12.21
CA SER A 73 -6.19 8.48 -11.57
C SER A 73 -6.24 8.84 -10.09
N PRO A 74 -6.80 7.99 -9.21
CA PRO A 74 -6.74 8.27 -7.80
C PRO A 74 -5.30 8.31 -7.31
N VAL A 75 -5.10 9.07 -6.25
CA VAL A 75 -3.78 9.30 -5.68
C VAL A 75 -3.68 8.61 -4.32
N VAL A 76 -2.45 8.49 -3.82
CA VAL A 76 -2.20 8.08 -2.44
C VAL A 76 -2.06 9.31 -1.56
N ALA A 77 -2.47 9.20 -0.31
CA ALA A 77 -2.27 10.25 0.69
C ALA A 77 -1.82 9.65 2.02
N ILE A 78 -1.27 10.50 2.89
CA ILE A 78 -0.95 10.12 4.26
C ILE A 78 -1.45 11.19 5.21
N ALA A 79 -1.93 10.76 6.38
CA ALA A 79 -2.34 11.64 7.47
C ALA A 79 -1.67 11.22 8.76
N SER A 80 -1.37 12.18 9.63
CA SER A 80 -0.72 11.92 10.89
C SER A 80 -1.14 12.90 11.98
N LYS A 81 -1.14 12.40 13.22
CA LYS A 81 -1.16 13.22 14.43
C LYS A 81 0.20 13.88 14.71
N PHE A 82 1.28 13.34 14.14
CA PHE A 82 2.65 13.80 14.33
C PHE A 82 3.15 14.65 13.15
N PRO A 83 4.10 15.58 13.37
CA PRO A 83 4.58 16.47 12.32
C PRO A 83 5.14 15.74 11.10
N ILE A 84 4.63 16.08 9.92
CA ILE A 84 5.26 15.73 8.64
C ILE A 84 6.30 16.81 8.31
N THR A 85 7.58 16.42 8.28
CA THR A 85 8.73 17.33 8.13
C THR A 85 9.21 17.44 6.69
N GLU A 86 9.08 16.37 5.90
CA GLU A 86 9.44 16.32 4.49
C GLU A 86 8.40 15.49 3.72
N ILE A 87 8.15 15.87 2.47
CA ILE A 87 7.24 15.16 1.56
C ILE A 87 7.93 15.05 0.21
N ALA A 88 7.94 13.85 -0.38
CA ALA A 88 8.54 13.61 -1.69
C ALA A 88 7.80 12.52 -2.47
N THR A 89 7.66 12.70 -3.78
CA THR A 89 7.20 11.63 -4.68
C THR A 89 8.34 10.64 -4.88
N VAL A 90 8.06 9.35 -4.78
CA VAL A 90 9.03 8.33 -5.16
C VAL A 90 9.11 8.24 -6.67
N THR A 91 10.30 8.51 -7.22
CA THR A 91 10.60 8.36 -8.65
C THR A 91 11.42 7.11 -8.90
N ALA A 92 11.11 6.40 -9.97
CA ALA A 92 11.87 5.22 -10.36
C ALA A 92 13.26 5.61 -10.87
N ASP A 93 14.27 4.80 -10.53
CA ASP A 93 15.60 4.94 -11.11
C ASP A 93 15.60 4.43 -12.55
N GLN A 94 15.78 5.36 -13.50
CA GLN A 94 15.72 5.05 -14.93
C GLN A 94 16.88 4.19 -15.42
N GLN A 95 18.05 4.25 -14.77
CA GLN A 95 19.18 3.38 -15.11
C GLN A 95 18.88 1.95 -14.67
N ALA A 96 18.34 1.76 -13.47
CA ALA A 96 17.90 0.45 -13.01
C ALA A 96 16.76 -0.10 -13.88
N ALA A 97 15.78 0.72 -14.25
CA ALA A 97 14.71 0.33 -15.17
C ALA A 97 15.27 -0.12 -16.54
N THR A 98 16.25 0.62 -17.08
CA THR A 98 16.93 0.26 -18.34
C THR A 98 17.65 -1.07 -18.24
N LEU A 99 18.30 -1.38 -17.11
CA LEU A 99 18.93 -2.68 -16.87
C LEU A 99 17.92 -3.83 -16.83
N LEU A 100 16.67 -3.56 -16.43
CA LEU A 100 15.56 -4.51 -16.48
C LEU A 100 14.91 -4.61 -17.87
N GLY A 101 15.43 -3.89 -18.86
CA GLY A 101 14.91 -3.88 -20.23
C GLY A 101 13.71 -2.95 -20.43
N LEU A 102 13.51 -1.98 -19.52
CA LEU A 102 12.41 -1.01 -19.57
C LEU A 102 12.93 0.36 -19.96
N HIS A 103 12.18 1.07 -20.80
CA HIS A 103 12.48 2.44 -21.20
C HIS A 103 11.46 3.40 -20.59
N ASP A 104 11.94 4.50 -20.02
CA ASP A 104 11.11 5.58 -19.45
C ASP A 104 10.02 5.06 -18.49
N PHE A 105 10.46 4.33 -17.47
CA PHE A 105 9.53 3.66 -16.56
C PHE A 105 8.88 4.68 -15.61
N HIS A 106 7.55 4.59 -15.49
CA HIS A 106 6.77 5.31 -14.50
C HIS A 106 5.90 4.34 -13.70
N PHE A 107 5.76 4.62 -12.40
CA PHE A 107 4.78 3.92 -11.57
C PHE A 107 3.37 4.18 -12.10
N SER A 108 2.52 3.15 -12.14
CA SER A 108 1.10 3.29 -12.49
C SER A 108 0.40 4.29 -11.57
N ARG A 109 0.81 4.32 -10.30
CA ARG A 109 0.41 5.27 -9.28
C ARG A 109 1.65 5.66 -8.50
N LYS A 110 1.95 6.95 -8.42
CA LYS A 110 3.17 7.45 -7.81
C LYS A 110 3.16 7.18 -6.29
N PRO A 111 4.12 6.43 -5.73
CA PRO A 111 4.22 6.28 -4.28
C PRO A 111 4.60 7.60 -3.61
N LEU A 112 4.07 7.82 -2.42
CA LEU A 112 4.33 9.00 -1.60
C LEU A 112 5.29 8.64 -0.48
N ARG A 113 6.30 9.46 -0.22
CA ARG A 113 7.13 9.43 0.99
C ARG A 113 6.83 10.66 1.84
N ALA A 114 6.51 10.45 3.11
CA ALA A 114 6.47 11.49 4.12
C ALA A 114 7.44 11.14 5.25
N THR A 115 8.31 12.07 5.62
CA THR A 115 9.16 11.93 6.81
C THR A 115 8.39 12.48 8.01
N ILE A 116 8.06 11.61 8.96
CA ILE A 116 7.24 11.93 10.13
C ILE A 116 8.10 11.89 11.39
N ASP A 117 8.00 12.91 12.24
CA ASP A 117 8.69 12.93 13.54
C ASP A 117 7.86 12.15 14.58
N ILE A 118 8.13 10.85 14.69
CA ILE A 118 7.37 9.95 15.56
C ILE A 118 7.95 9.98 16.98
N PRO A 119 7.14 10.20 18.03
CA PRO A 119 7.62 10.24 19.41
C PRO A 119 8.48 9.01 19.77
N HIS A 120 9.65 9.27 20.35
CA HIS A 120 10.66 8.29 20.76
C HIS A 120 11.34 7.46 19.65
N VAL A 121 10.78 7.41 18.44
CA VAL A 121 11.43 6.82 17.26
C VAL A 121 12.31 7.85 16.55
N GLY A 122 11.84 9.10 16.46
CA GLY A 122 12.42 10.17 15.67
C GLY A 122 11.92 10.20 14.22
N LEU A 123 12.67 10.90 13.36
CA LEU A 123 12.34 11.05 11.94
C LEU A 123 12.28 9.70 11.24
N THR A 124 11.09 9.34 10.79
CA THR A 124 10.79 8.05 10.15
C THR A 124 10.26 8.30 8.75
N ASP A 125 10.85 7.63 7.75
CA ASP A 125 10.39 7.73 6.36
C ASP A 125 9.21 6.76 6.14
N CYS A 126 8.00 7.31 6.05
CA CYS A 126 6.76 6.59 5.81
C CYS A 126 6.34 6.66 4.34
N TYR A 127 6.14 5.50 3.73
CA TYR A 127 5.80 5.34 2.32
C TYR A 127 4.37 4.82 2.17
N VAL A 128 3.60 5.41 1.27
CA VAL A 128 2.27 4.93 0.87
C VAL A 128 2.30 4.55 -0.60
N THR A 129 1.88 3.33 -0.92
CA THR A 129 1.85 2.81 -2.30
C THR A 129 0.51 2.18 -2.66
N HIS A 130 0.25 2.06 -3.96
CA HIS A 130 -0.84 1.28 -4.51
C HIS A 130 -0.36 0.65 -5.83
N LEU A 131 0.14 -0.58 -5.73
CA LEU A 131 0.78 -1.28 -6.86
C LEU A 131 -0.25 -1.71 -7.93
N LYS A 132 0.23 -2.07 -9.12
CA LYS A 132 -0.59 -2.50 -10.23
C LYS A 132 -1.43 -3.74 -9.90
N SER A 133 -2.74 -3.62 -10.06
CA SER A 133 -3.70 -4.71 -9.85
C SER A 133 -3.53 -5.90 -10.80
N LYS A 134 -4.05 -7.06 -10.39
CA LYS A 134 -4.09 -8.30 -11.21
C LYS A 134 -5.01 -8.20 -12.43
N ARG A 135 -5.80 -7.13 -12.55
CA ARG A 135 -6.64 -6.86 -13.73
C ARG A 135 -5.77 -6.80 -14.98
N SER A 136 -6.31 -7.26 -16.11
CA SER A 136 -5.62 -7.22 -17.41
C SER A 136 -4.99 -5.85 -17.65
N LEU A 137 -3.77 -5.84 -18.19
CA LEU A 137 -3.12 -4.61 -18.66
C LEU A 137 -3.78 -4.05 -19.93
N PHE A 138 -4.46 -4.90 -20.69
CA PHE A 138 -5.11 -4.53 -21.94
C PHE A 138 -6.60 -4.35 -21.73
N ASP A 139 -7.11 -3.17 -22.09
CA ASP A 139 -8.54 -2.86 -22.11
C ASP A 139 -9.17 -3.18 -23.48
N ASP A 140 -8.39 -3.12 -24.55
CA ASP A 140 -8.82 -3.39 -25.93
C ASP A 140 -8.56 -4.85 -26.36
N PRO A 141 -9.33 -5.38 -27.34
CA PRO A 141 -9.04 -6.67 -27.94
C PRO A 141 -7.64 -6.67 -28.57
N LEU A 142 -6.94 -7.81 -28.46
CA LEU A 142 -5.63 -7.97 -29.04
C LEU A 142 -5.65 -7.70 -30.56
N PRO A 143 -4.57 -7.15 -31.13
CA PRO A 143 -4.44 -6.98 -32.58
C PRO A 143 -4.67 -8.29 -33.34
N ASN A 144 -5.36 -8.18 -34.48
CA ASN A 144 -5.62 -9.30 -35.40
C ASN A 144 -4.35 -10.04 -35.85
N THR A 145 -3.18 -9.39 -35.79
CA THR A 145 -1.88 -9.99 -36.09
C THR A 145 -1.43 -11.03 -35.06
N ILE A 146 -1.96 -10.99 -33.83
CA ILE A 146 -1.69 -11.97 -32.78
C ILE A 146 -2.75 -13.09 -32.82
N VAL A 147 -4.02 -12.71 -32.82
CA VAL A 147 -5.17 -13.62 -32.79
C VAL A 147 -6.38 -12.93 -33.43
N PRO A 148 -7.22 -13.62 -34.22
CA PRO A 148 -8.42 -13.02 -34.79
C PRO A 148 -9.34 -12.40 -33.72
N SER A 149 -9.74 -11.15 -33.93
CA SER A 149 -10.55 -10.33 -33.03
C SER A 149 -11.94 -10.94 -32.81
N ASP A 150 -12.57 -10.56 -31.70
CA ASP A 150 -13.96 -10.94 -31.36
C ASP A 150 -14.22 -12.45 -31.22
N THR A 151 -13.16 -13.26 -31.09
CA THR A 151 -13.25 -14.70 -30.83
C THR A 151 -13.19 -15.01 -29.33
N ALA A 152 -13.65 -16.19 -28.93
CA ALA A 152 -13.42 -16.69 -27.57
C ALA A 152 -11.91 -16.85 -27.27
N LEU A 153 -11.12 -17.20 -28.30
CA LEU A 153 -9.68 -17.33 -28.20
C LEU A 153 -8.99 -15.98 -27.98
N SER A 154 -9.41 -14.91 -28.67
CA SER A 154 -8.80 -13.58 -28.47
C SER A 154 -9.02 -13.05 -27.06
N ARG A 155 -10.21 -13.24 -26.49
CA ARG A 155 -10.50 -12.89 -25.09
C ARG A 155 -9.65 -13.70 -24.11
N PHE A 156 -9.52 -15.01 -24.33
CA PHE A 156 -8.69 -15.89 -23.48
C PHE A 156 -7.21 -15.48 -23.52
N VAL A 157 -6.64 -15.32 -24.72
CA VAL A 157 -5.23 -14.92 -24.89
C VAL A 157 -5.00 -13.51 -24.36
N GLY A 158 -5.90 -12.57 -24.65
CA GLY A 158 -5.86 -11.20 -24.14
C GLY A 158 -5.82 -11.15 -22.62
N GLN A 159 -6.69 -11.92 -21.96
CA GLN A 159 -6.70 -12.00 -20.50
C GLN A 159 -5.41 -12.63 -19.95
N ARG A 160 -4.88 -13.70 -20.57
CA ARG A 160 -3.64 -14.33 -20.13
C ARG A 160 -2.44 -13.41 -20.27
N LEU A 161 -2.24 -12.80 -21.44
CA LEU A 161 -1.14 -11.89 -21.69
C LEU A 161 -1.28 -10.61 -20.86
N GLY A 162 -2.49 -10.07 -20.75
CA GLY A 162 -2.76 -8.87 -19.96
C GLY A 162 -2.53 -9.08 -18.47
N SER A 163 -2.93 -10.23 -17.91
CA SER A 163 -2.62 -10.59 -16.53
C SER A 163 -1.12 -10.76 -16.30
N TRP A 164 -0.38 -11.36 -17.25
CA TRP A 164 1.08 -11.44 -17.17
C TRP A 164 1.75 -10.07 -17.25
N GLY A 165 1.30 -9.20 -18.17
CA GLY A 165 1.76 -7.82 -18.27
C GLY A 165 1.58 -7.04 -16.96
N SER A 166 0.43 -7.20 -16.31
CA SER A 166 0.19 -6.62 -14.99
C SER A 166 1.08 -7.20 -13.88
N ALA A 167 1.43 -8.48 -13.95
CA ALA A 167 2.37 -9.09 -12.99
C ALA A 167 3.79 -8.55 -13.17
N MET A 168 4.28 -8.44 -14.41
CA MET A 168 5.59 -7.84 -14.70
C MET A 168 5.66 -6.38 -14.23
N LEU A 169 4.62 -5.60 -14.51
CA LEU A 169 4.54 -4.21 -14.08
C LEU A 169 4.52 -4.10 -12.55
N ARG A 170 3.68 -4.86 -11.86
CA ARG A 170 3.62 -4.90 -10.38
C ARG A 170 4.95 -5.28 -9.76
N GLY A 171 5.60 -6.34 -10.26
CA GLY A 171 6.92 -6.76 -9.77
C GLY A 171 7.98 -5.69 -10.00
N THR A 172 7.94 -5.01 -11.15
CA THR A 172 8.85 -3.90 -11.44
C THR A 172 8.61 -2.72 -10.48
N GLU A 173 7.35 -2.31 -10.28
CA GLU A 173 6.99 -1.25 -9.34
C GLU A 173 7.48 -1.57 -7.93
N ALA A 174 7.24 -2.78 -7.43
CA ALA A 174 7.69 -3.21 -6.11
C ALA A 174 9.22 -3.10 -5.96
N ASN A 175 9.99 -3.60 -6.92
CA ASN A 175 11.45 -3.64 -6.82
C ASN A 175 12.10 -2.27 -7.05
N LEU A 176 11.56 -1.42 -7.93
CA LEU A 176 12.05 -0.05 -8.09
C LEU A 176 11.67 0.85 -6.90
N LEU A 177 10.52 0.60 -6.28
CA LEU A 177 10.15 1.23 -5.01
C LEU A 177 11.11 0.81 -3.89
N LEU A 178 11.42 -0.50 -3.77
CA LEU A 178 12.41 -0.98 -2.81
C LEU A 178 13.76 -0.30 -3.03
N LEU A 179 14.27 -0.25 -4.26
CA LEU A 179 15.53 0.43 -4.57
C LEU A 179 15.53 1.91 -4.11
N ALA A 180 14.44 2.63 -4.34
CA ALA A 180 14.31 4.01 -3.87
C ALA A 180 14.32 4.11 -2.33
N ILE A 181 13.62 3.21 -1.64
CA ILE A 181 13.62 3.09 -0.18
C ILE A 181 15.06 2.83 0.33
N LEU A 182 15.79 1.90 -0.30
CA LEU A 182 17.16 1.56 0.09
C LEU A 182 18.12 2.75 -0.10
N LYS A 183 18.01 3.48 -1.21
CA LYS A 183 18.81 4.69 -1.46
C LYS A 183 18.53 5.77 -0.43
N GLN A 184 17.25 5.97 -0.10
CA GLN A 184 16.86 6.91 0.95
C GLN A 184 17.45 6.49 2.30
N ARG A 185 17.32 5.20 2.66
CA ARG A 185 17.87 4.67 3.91
C ARG A 185 19.38 4.87 4.00
N GLU A 186 20.09 4.61 2.90
CA GLU A 186 21.55 4.79 2.86
C GLU A 186 21.94 6.26 3.11
N SER A 187 21.15 7.20 2.60
CA SER A 187 21.42 8.63 2.78
C SER A 187 21.03 9.18 4.16
N SER A 188 19.97 8.64 4.77
CA SER A 188 19.33 9.24 5.95
C SER A 188 19.50 8.43 7.23
N THR A 189 19.73 7.12 7.11
CA THR A 189 19.71 6.11 8.19
C THR A 189 18.41 6.03 8.99
N ARG A 190 17.34 6.70 8.52
CA ARG A 190 16.05 6.80 9.21
C ARG A 190 15.32 5.44 9.21
N PRO A 191 14.54 5.13 10.26
CA PRO A 191 13.59 4.03 10.23
C PRO A 191 12.61 4.17 9.06
N MET A 192 12.06 3.05 8.60
CA MET A 192 11.22 3.01 7.40
C MET A 192 9.93 2.25 7.68
N LEU A 193 8.84 2.76 7.12
CA LEU A 193 7.54 2.10 7.10
C LEU A 193 6.98 2.18 5.68
N LEU A 194 6.63 1.06 5.08
CA LEU A 194 5.95 0.99 3.79
C LEU A 194 4.56 0.41 3.97
N MET A 195 3.52 1.11 3.51
CA MET A 195 2.14 0.65 3.64
C MET A 195 1.31 0.86 2.38
N GLY A 196 0.25 0.08 2.24
CA GLY A 196 -0.79 0.26 1.22
C GLY A 196 -1.23 -1.05 0.57
N ASP A 197 -1.85 -0.93 -0.60
CA ASP A 197 -2.34 -2.07 -1.39
C ASP A 197 -1.26 -2.53 -2.36
N PHE A 198 -0.74 -3.74 -2.12
CA PHE A 198 0.31 -4.34 -2.92
C PHE A 198 -0.26 -5.17 -4.07
N ASN A 199 -1.57 -5.40 -4.09
CA ASN A 199 -2.30 -6.13 -5.13
C ASN A 199 -1.80 -7.57 -5.39
N ASP A 200 -1.01 -8.13 -4.48
CA ASP A 200 -0.59 -9.53 -4.48
C ASP A 200 -0.27 -10.00 -3.07
N GLU A 201 -0.13 -11.31 -2.91
CA GLU A 201 0.39 -11.88 -1.67
C GLU A 201 1.89 -11.57 -1.55
N ILE A 202 2.36 -11.23 -0.34
CA ILE A 202 3.77 -10.87 -0.10
C ILE A 202 4.75 -12.00 -0.44
N SER A 203 4.31 -13.25 -0.41
CA SER A 203 5.07 -14.44 -0.81
C SER A 203 5.08 -14.70 -2.32
N SER A 204 4.37 -13.89 -3.11
CA SER A 204 4.37 -14.02 -4.57
C SER A 204 5.74 -13.66 -5.15
N SER A 205 6.08 -14.23 -6.31
CA SER A 205 7.33 -13.91 -7.02
C SER A 205 7.44 -12.42 -7.41
N CYS A 206 6.34 -11.68 -7.42
CA CYS A 206 6.35 -10.24 -7.67
C CYS A 206 6.84 -9.44 -6.46
N LEU A 207 6.59 -9.94 -5.23
CA LEU A 207 6.72 -9.15 -4.00
C LEU A 207 7.70 -9.74 -2.98
N GLU A 208 8.06 -11.03 -3.07
CA GLU A 208 8.89 -11.72 -2.07
C GLU A 208 10.24 -11.02 -1.81
N GLN A 209 10.78 -10.33 -2.81
CA GLN A 209 12.05 -9.59 -2.71
C GLN A 209 11.98 -8.41 -1.74
N LEU A 210 10.78 -7.89 -1.45
CA LEU A 210 10.59 -6.82 -0.46
C LEU A 210 10.93 -7.28 0.97
N ILE A 211 10.74 -8.57 1.25
CA ILE A 211 10.93 -9.18 2.57
C ILE A 211 12.01 -10.27 2.57
N ALA A 212 12.76 -10.41 1.47
CA ALA A 212 13.73 -11.48 1.30
C ALA A 212 14.83 -11.38 2.37
N GLY A 213 14.97 -12.47 3.14
CA GLY A 213 15.99 -12.62 4.19
C GLY A 213 17.31 -13.18 3.70
N ASN A 214 17.44 -13.50 2.41
CA ASN A 214 18.65 -14.05 1.81
C ASN A 214 18.82 -13.51 0.38
N VAL A 215 20.06 -13.50 -0.07
CA VAL A 215 20.42 -13.22 -1.46
C VAL A 215 21.42 -14.27 -1.89
N PHE A 216 21.18 -14.90 -3.03
CA PHE A 216 22.05 -15.95 -3.53
C PHE A 216 23.48 -15.46 -3.70
N GLY A 217 24.44 -16.20 -3.14
CA GLY A 217 25.87 -15.89 -3.25
C GLY A 217 26.42 -14.89 -2.22
N MET A 218 25.60 -14.40 -1.28
CA MET A 218 26.11 -13.62 -0.13
C MET A 218 26.60 -14.52 1.00
N SER A 219 27.64 -14.09 1.71
CA SER A 219 28.11 -14.76 2.93
C SER A 219 27.17 -14.47 4.11
N ASP A 220 27.20 -15.32 5.13
CA ASP A 220 26.41 -15.13 6.36
C ASP A 220 26.68 -13.78 7.02
N SER A 221 27.93 -13.29 6.98
CA SER A 221 28.29 -11.98 7.53
C SER A 221 27.68 -10.81 6.75
N ASP A 222 27.58 -10.92 5.43
CA ASP A 222 26.92 -9.90 4.61
C ASP A 222 25.41 -9.97 4.73
N ILE A 223 24.84 -11.17 4.90
CA ILE A 223 23.42 -11.35 5.20
C ILE A 223 23.08 -10.64 6.52
N GLU A 224 23.83 -10.89 7.59
CA GLU A 224 23.56 -10.28 8.89
C GLU A 224 23.67 -8.74 8.83
N ARG A 225 24.71 -8.22 8.17
CA ARG A 225 24.98 -6.77 8.09
C ARG A 225 24.05 -6.03 7.13
N LEU A 226 23.86 -6.53 5.91
CA LEU A 226 23.13 -5.83 4.85
C LEU A 226 21.66 -6.20 4.86
N ILE A 227 21.32 -7.49 4.96
CA ILE A 227 19.92 -7.89 4.85
C ILE A 227 19.15 -7.48 6.10
N GLY A 228 19.71 -7.66 7.31
CA GLY A 228 19.09 -7.16 8.53
C GLY A 228 18.80 -5.65 8.45
N TYR A 229 19.80 -4.88 8.01
CA TYR A 229 19.68 -3.44 7.90
C TYR A 229 18.76 -2.98 6.77
N TYR A 230 18.72 -3.60 5.59
CA TYR A 230 17.97 -3.06 4.45
C TYR A 230 16.60 -3.71 4.21
N ARG A 231 16.38 -4.94 4.67
CA ARG A 231 15.13 -5.64 4.42
C ARG A 231 13.96 -4.96 5.13
N LEU A 232 12.77 -5.16 4.57
CA LEU A 232 11.53 -4.88 5.25
C LEU A 232 10.99 -6.15 5.92
N TYR A 233 10.22 -5.96 6.99
CA TYR A 233 9.62 -7.00 7.80
C TYR A 233 8.11 -6.84 7.73
N ASP A 234 7.39 -7.91 7.41
CA ASP A 234 5.93 -7.93 7.48
C ASP A 234 5.48 -7.78 8.94
N SER A 235 4.65 -6.77 9.24
CA SER A 235 4.21 -6.49 10.61
C SER A 235 3.43 -7.66 11.22
N TRP A 236 2.73 -8.46 10.41
CA TRP A 236 2.08 -9.69 10.89
C TRP A 236 3.08 -10.71 11.42
N ASN A 237 4.20 -10.89 10.72
CA ASN A 237 5.26 -11.80 11.14
C ASN A 237 5.93 -11.29 12.41
N LEU A 238 6.17 -9.98 12.52
CA LEU A 238 6.70 -9.38 13.76
C LEU A 238 5.74 -9.56 14.94
N PHE A 239 4.44 -9.35 14.72
CA PHE A 239 3.39 -9.53 15.74
C PHE A 239 3.30 -10.97 16.25
N THR A 240 3.21 -11.94 15.33
CA THR A 240 3.10 -13.37 15.69
C THR A 240 4.36 -13.91 16.35
N GLN A 241 5.54 -13.37 15.99
CA GLN A 241 6.78 -13.65 16.69
C GLN A 241 6.79 -13.07 18.10
N HIS A 242 6.38 -11.82 18.27
CA HIS A 242 6.33 -11.15 19.59
C HIS A 242 5.32 -11.82 20.54
N THR A 243 4.15 -12.21 20.03
CA THR A 243 3.09 -12.86 20.83
C THR A 243 3.27 -14.38 20.99
N GLU A 244 4.32 -14.96 20.39
CA GLU A 244 4.60 -16.40 20.37
C GLU A 244 3.43 -17.24 19.79
N GLN A 245 2.72 -16.70 18.80
CA GLN A 245 1.59 -17.34 18.12
C GLN A 245 1.85 -17.59 16.62
N PRO A 246 2.85 -18.44 16.27
CA PRO A 246 3.23 -18.67 14.86
C PRO A 246 2.13 -19.35 14.03
N ASN A 247 1.17 -20.01 14.68
CA ASN A 247 0.06 -20.70 14.02
C ASN A 247 -1.22 -19.85 13.92
N LEU A 248 -1.17 -18.59 14.36
CA LEU A 248 -2.30 -17.68 14.21
C LEU A 248 -2.55 -17.42 12.72
N SER A 249 -3.79 -17.56 12.29
CA SER A 249 -4.17 -17.28 10.91
C SER A 249 -4.32 -15.77 10.70
N ARG A 250 -3.68 -15.23 9.66
CA ARG A 250 -3.81 -13.81 9.32
C ARG A 250 -5.21 -13.51 8.79
N PRO A 251 -5.91 -12.51 9.34
CA PRO A 251 -7.17 -12.04 8.76
C PRO A 251 -6.94 -11.51 7.33
N PRO A 252 -7.80 -11.85 6.36
CA PRO A 252 -7.67 -11.37 4.99
C PRO A 252 -8.07 -9.90 4.86
N THR A 253 -7.50 -9.23 3.85
CA THR A 253 -7.78 -7.82 3.56
C THR A 253 -8.65 -7.62 2.32
N HIS A 254 -8.82 -8.66 1.52
CA HIS A 254 -9.66 -8.61 0.32
C HIS A 254 -10.53 -9.87 0.22
N TYR A 255 -11.78 -9.67 -0.19
CA TYR A 255 -12.82 -10.70 -0.26
C TYR A 255 -13.47 -10.68 -1.63
N PHE A 256 -13.38 -11.79 -2.37
CA PHE A 256 -14.00 -11.92 -3.69
C PHE A 256 -14.75 -13.25 -3.81
N GLY A 257 -16.08 -13.18 -3.74
CA GLY A 257 -16.93 -14.36 -3.66
C GLY A 257 -16.58 -15.19 -2.43
N ALA A 258 -16.27 -16.48 -2.62
CA ALA A 258 -15.85 -17.37 -1.54
C ALA A 258 -14.34 -17.36 -1.26
N LYS A 259 -13.55 -16.57 -2.01
CA LYS A 259 -12.09 -16.51 -1.86
C LYS A 259 -11.69 -15.29 -1.05
N THR A 260 -10.66 -15.46 -0.24
CA THR A 260 -10.05 -14.39 0.56
C THR A 260 -8.56 -14.31 0.25
N SER A 261 -7.99 -13.11 0.39
CA SER A 261 -6.56 -12.85 0.17
C SER A 261 -6.08 -11.73 1.08
N VAL A 262 -4.77 -11.68 1.33
CA VAL A 262 -4.11 -10.54 1.95
C VAL A 262 -3.39 -9.79 0.84
N LEU A 263 -3.79 -8.54 0.61
CA LEU A 263 -3.22 -7.66 -0.41
C LEU A 263 -2.69 -6.36 0.19
N ASP A 264 -3.15 -6.00 1.39
CA ASP A 264 -2.82 -4.76 2.08
C ASP A 264 -1.83 -5.05 3.21
N TYR A 265 -0.69 -4.36 3.18
CA TYR A 265 0.44 -4.64 4.07
C TYR A 265 0.95 -3.37 4.75
N ILE A 266 1.52 -3.56 5.94
CA ILE A 266 2.39 -2.61 6.62
C ILE A 266 3.72 -3.34 6.82
N LEU A 267 4.75 -2.89 6.11
CA LEU A 267 6.11 -3.41 6.22
C LEU A 267 6.98 -2.42 6.98
N LEU A 268 7.84 -2.94 7.84
CA LEU A 268 8.62 -2.17 8.82
C LEU A 268 10.11 -2.45 8.67
N SER A 269 10.95 -1.47 9.01
CA SER A 269 12.39 -1.69 9.14
C SER A 269 12.77 -2.41 10.45
N GLN A 270 14.03 -2.81 10.58
CA GLN A 270 14.53 -3.55 11.74
C GLN A 270 14.35 -2.85 13.10
N GLU A 271 14.19 -1.52 13.12
CA GLU A 271 13.97 -0.71 14.34
C GLU A 271 12.65 -1.01 15.05
N PHE A 272 11.79 -1.81 14.42
CA PHE A 272 10.54 -2.33 14.97
C PHE A 272 10.56 -3.86 15.17
N ASN A 273 11.68 -4.52 14.87
CA ASN A 273 11.86 -5.95 15.06
C ASN A 273 12.46 -6.24 16.44
N ALA A 274 11.67 -6.80 17.35
CA ALA A 274 12.11 -7.13 18.70
C ALA A 274 13.33 -8.08 18.78
N GLN A 275 13.59 -8.88 17.74
CA GLN A 275 14.78 -9.75 17.68
C GLN A 275 16.07 -8.97 17.39
N PHE A 276 15.96 -7.76 16.82
CA PHE A 276 17.10 -6.88 16.65
C PHE A 276 17.44 -6.22 18.00
N LEU A 277 18.67 -6.42 18.48
CA LEU A 277 19.12 -5.91 19.78
C LEU A 277 19.04 -4.38 19.89
N GLY A 278 19.20 -3.66 18.78
CA GLY A 278 19.08 -2.20 18.74
C GLY A 278 17.65 -1.68 18.58
N SER A 279 16.65 -2.55 18.48
CA SER A 279 15.25 -2.15 18.32
C SER A 279 14.71 -1.56 19.63
N LEU A 280 14.24 -0.32 19.59
CA LEU A 280 13.56 0.34 20.72
C LEU A 280 12.05 0.09 20.72
N PHE A 281 11.49 -0.25 19.56
CA PHE A 281 10.08 -0.53 19.39
C PHE A 281 9.85 -1.99 18.99
N GLU A 282 8.61 -2.44 19.17
CA GLU A 282 8.13 -3.73 18.72
C GLU A 282 6.68 -3.63 18.25
N VAL A 283 6.26 -4.60 17.44
CA VAL A 283 4.85 -4.75 17.06
C VAL A 283 4.11 -5.48 18.17
N SER A 284 3.41 -4.72 19.02
CA SER A 284 2.72 -5.24 20.20
C SER A 284 1.29 -5.71 19.91
N ASP A 285 0.67 -5.18 18.85
CA ASP A 285 -0.69 -5.59 18.44
C ASP A 285 -0.87 -5.47 16.93
N TYR A 286 -1.75 -6.34 16.39
CA TYR A 286 -2.16 -6.33 14.99
C TYR A 286 -3.66 -6.60 14.91
N HIS A 287 -4.38 -5.69 14.28
CA HIS A 287 -5.82 -5.78 14.02
C HIS A 287 -6.09 -5.68 12.52
N THR A 288 -7.20 -6.25 12.06
CA THR A 288 -7.70 -6.02 10.70
C THR A 288 -9.18 -5.69 10.79
N GLU A 289 -9.52 -4.43 10.53
CA GLU A 289 -10.90 -3.99 10.52
C GLU A 289 -11.58 -4.48 9.23
N ASN A 290 -12.29 -5.60 9.34
CA ASN A 290 -13.04 -6.23 8.26
C ASN A 290 -14.54 -6.37 8.57
N LYS A 291 -15.03 -5.78 9.68
CA LYS A 291 -16.42 -5.92 10.14
C LYS A 291 -17.40 -5.58 9.01
N HIS A 292 -17.16 -4.47 8.31
CA HIS A 292 -17.99 -3.98 7.21
C HIS A 292 -18.03 -4.90 5.98
N LEU A 293 -17.13 -5.90 5.91
CA LEU A 293 -17.09 -6.90 4.83
C LEU A 293 -17.71 -8.23 5.25
N ILE A 294 -17.49 -8.65 6.50
CA ILE A 294 -17.92 -9.99 6.98
C ILE A 294 -19.28 -9.97 7.70
N ASN A 295 -19.64 -8.84 8.30
CA ASN A 295 -20.86 -8.66 9.10
C ASN A 295 -21.39 -7.25 8.87
N SER A 296 -21.71 -6.97 7.61
CA SER A 296 -22.09 -5.63 7.15
C SER A 296 -23.50 -5.26 7.56
N SER A 297 -23.68 -3.99 7.91
CA SER A 297 -25.01 -3.36 8.04
C SER A 297 -25.17 -2.36 6.91
N PHE A 298 -26.21 -2.45 6.10
CA PHE A 298 -26.39 -1.52 4.96
C PHE A 298 -26.41 -0.05 5.41
N ASP A 299 -27.05 0.24 6.54
CA ASP A 299 -27.17 1.61 7.06
C ASP A 299 -25.83 2.20 7.49
N GLU A 300 -24.93 1.36 8.04
CA GLU A 300 -23.61 1.78 8.50
C GLU A 300 -22.55 1.70 7.39
N ASP A 301 -22.57 0.62 6.60
CA ASP A 301 -21.48 0.18 5.73
C ASP A 301 -21.80 0.28 4.24
N GLY A 302 -23.01 0.72 3.85
CA GLY A 302 -23.43 0.79 2.44
C GLY A 302 -22.57 1.70 1.56
N TYR A 303 -21.77 2.58 2.18
CA TYR A 303 -20.75 3.42 1.52
C TYR A 303 -19.37 3.27 2.17
N SER A 304 -19.04 2.06 2.66
CA SER A 304 -17.73 1.73 3.22
C SER A 304 -16.68 1.49 2.12
N THR A 305 -15.58 0.82 2.44
CA THR A 305 -14.54 0.40 1.48
C THR A 305 -14.67 -1.11 1.22
N ASP A 306 -14.23 -1.58 0.06
CA ASP A 306 -14.23 -3.01 -0.31
C ASP A 306 -13.01 -3.79 0.23
N HIS A 307 -12.05 -3.10 0.85
CA HIS A 307 -10.89 -3.67 1.53
C HIS A 307 -11.04 -3.67 3.06
N ALA A 308 -10.45 -4.64 3.74
CA ALA A 308 -10.26 -4.56 5.18
C ALA A 308 -9.01 -3.73 5.49
N ILE A 309 -8.98 -3.10 6.67
CA ILE A 309 -7.92 -2.16 7.02
C ILE A 309 -6.98 -2.82 8.03
N PRO A 310 -5.73 -3.16 7.66
CA PRO A 310 -4.73 -3.62 8.61
C PRO A 310 -4.27 -2.45 9.50
N CYS A 311 -4.29 -2.67 10.82
CA CYS A 311 -3.85 -1.74 11.86
C CYS A 311 -2.75 -2.41 12.68
N VAL A 312 -1.67 -1.66 12.94
CA VAL A 312 -0.50 -2.15 13.67
C VAL A 312 -0.22 -1.20 14.82
N THR A 313 -0.03 -1.75 16.02
CA THR A 313 0.38 -0.98 17.21
C THR A 313 1.87 -1.20 17.46
N LEU A 314 2.62 -0.10 17.50
CA LEU A 314 4.04 -0.07 17.82
C LEU A 314 4.20 0.42 19.26
N SER A 315 4.87 -0.37 20.10
CA SER A 315 5.12 -0.02 21.50
C SER A 315 6.61 0.10 21.80
N LEU A 316 6.96 1.00 22.70
CA LEU A 316 8.29 1.03 23.30
C LEU A 316 8.53 -0.27 24.07
N ARG A 317 9.69 -0.88 23.83
CA ARG A 317 10.14 -2.06 24.54
C ARG A 317 10.53 -1.68 25.98
N LYS A 318 10.21 -2.56 26.92
CA LYS A 318 10.51 -2.40 28.35
C LYS A 318 11.90 -2.92 28.71
#